data_AF-A0A7S2QIX7-F1
#
_entry.id   AF-A0A7S2QIX7-F1
#
_cell.length_a   1.000
_cell.length_b   1.000
_cell.length_c   1.000
_cell.angle_alpha   90.00
_cell.angle_beta   90.00
_cell.angle_gamma   90.00
#
_symmetry.space_group_name_H-M   'P 1'
#
loop_
_entity.id
_entity.type
_entity.pdbx_description
1 polymer ?
#
loop_
_entity_poly.entity_id
_entity_poly.type
_entity_poly.pdbx_seq_one_letter_code
_entity_poly.pdbx_strand_id
1 'polypeptide(L)'
;RPRPDARALHQALVAAAAPLLDEDGKLRAELERMGKVSDSEELRAKLARWFDKVRDRFWQPLTGAPRALLLAASPCPDVLLARVQRRLLGPSFEDLLLTLALGREPSGPGRPEDTTIAFRLFQSSYGRRVEVATLWKAFNEHAPSGPGEADASLRTALRRRRFGCAMASLNLIGVLMPKTGPCGRGGRDARGWRVQKRFFGRLWRGARDGWHEKEAQRAAEAAAAAMASAA
;
A
#
# COMPACT_ATOMS: atom_id res chain seq x y z
N ARG A 1 -1.06 -18.74 4.68
CA ARG A 1 -2.39 -18.11 4.55
C ARG A 1 -3.28 -19.12 3.82
N PRO A 2 -4.48 -19.44 4.32
CA PRO A 2 -5.43 -20.20 3.53
C PRO A 2 -5.76 -19.40 2.28
N ARG A 3 -5.70 -20.06 1.12
CA ARG A 3 -6.10 -19.43 -0.15
C ARG A 3 -7.62 -19.28 -0.14
N PRO A 4 -8.18 -18.17 -0.65
CA PRO A 4 -9.62 -18.02 -0.77
C PRO A 4 -10.21 -19.18 -1.60
N ASP A 5 -11.37 -19.67 -1.17
CA ASP A 5 -12.11 -20.72 -1.87
C ASP A 5 -12.50 -20.22 -3.27
N ALA A 6 -12.05 -20.95 -4.30
CA ALA A 6 -12.30 -20.62 -5.69
C ALA A 6 -13.81 -20.64 -6.02
N ARG A 7 -14.58 -21.46 -5.28
CA ARG A 7 -16.02 -21.57 -5.47
C ARG A 7 -16.77 -20.36 -4.93
N ALA A 8 -16.44 -19.93 -3.71
CA ALA A 8 -16.98 -18.70 -3.13
C ALA A 8 -16.66 -17.48 -4.00
N LEU A 9 -15.43 -17.41 -4.54
CA LEU A 9 -15.03 -16.35 -5.48
C LEU A 9 -15.87 -16.39 -6.76
N HIS A 10 -16.07 -17.56 -7.37
CA HIS A 10 -16.89 -17.72 -8.57
C HIS A 10 -18.33 -17.25 -8.35
N GLN A 11 -18.97 -17.64 -7.24
CA GLN A 11 -20.34 -17.23 -6.92
C GLN A 11 -20.46 -15.71 -6.75
N ALA A 12 -19.53 -15.09 -6.04
CA ALA A 12 -19.48 -13.64 -5.88
C ALA A 12 -19.31 -12.93 -7.24
N LEU A 13 -18.48 -13.49 -8.13
CA LEU A 13 -18.27 -12.94 -9.48
C LEU A 13 -19.52 -13.08 -10.35
N VAL A 14 -20.24 -14.20 -10.29
CA VAL A 14 -21.51 -14.36 -11.04
C VAL A 14 -22.54 -13.33 -10.60
N ALA A 15 -22.68 -13.09 -9.29
CA ALA A 15 -23.57 -12.07 -8.75
C ALA A 15 -23.15 -10.65 -9.19
N ALA A 16 -21.86 -10.34 -9.09
CA ALA A 16 -21.31 -9.03 -9.48
C ALA A 16 -21.29 -8.80 -11.00
N ALA A 17 -21.34 -9.87 -11.80
CA ALA A 17 -21.36 -9.83 -13.25
C ALA A 17 -22.76 -9.57 -13.84
N ALA A 18 -23.82 -9.52 -13.02
CA ALA A 18 -25.18 -9.26 -13.47
C ALA A 18 -25.34 -7.97 -14.33
N PRO A 19 -24.66 -6.85 -14.04
CA PRO A 19 -24.72 -5.62 -14.84
C PRO A 19 -23.58 -5.50 -15.87
N LEU A 20 -22.77 -6.54 -16.14
CA LEU A 20 -21.70 -6.43 -17.14
C LEU A 20 -22.31 -6.16 -18.52
N LEU A 21 -22.01 -4.96 -19.05
CA LEU A 21 -22.34 -4.47 -20.39
C LEU A 21 -21.52 -5.22 -21.47
N ASP A 22 -21.56 -6.56 -21.46
CA ASP A 22 -21.13 -7.31 -22.63
C ASP A 22 -22.32 -7.38 -23.58
N GLU A 23 -22.31 -6.56 -24.64
CA GLU A 23 -23.41 -6.49 -25.61
C GLU A 23 -23.76 -7.87 -26.22
N ASP A 24 -22.81 -8.81 -26.22
CA ASP A 24 -23.01 -10.17 -26.73
C ASP A 24 -23.30 -11.22 -25.64
N GLY A 25 -23.21 -10.87 -24.35
CA GLY A 25 -23.37 -11.80 -23.22
C GLY A 25 -22.35 -12.96 -23.13
N LYS A 26 -21.33 -12.98 -23.98
CA LYS A 26 -20.36 -14.09 -24.13
C LYS A 26 -19.50 -14.30 -22.88
N LEU A 27 -19.01 -13.23 -22.27
CA LEU A 27 -18.16 -13.29 -21.07
C LEU A 27 -18.94 -13.75 -19.85
N ARG A 28 -20.22 -13.36 -19.74
CA ARG A 28 -21.12 -13.87 -18.70
C ARG A 28 -21.39 -15.36 -18.89
N ALA A 29 -21.73 -15.78 -20.10
CA ALA A 29 -21.97 -17.19 -20.42
C ALA A 29 -20.71 -18.06 -20.20
N GLU A 30 -19.50 -17.52 -20.43
CA GLU A 30 -18.24 -18.17 -20.07
C GLU A 30 -18.12 -18.37 -18.55
N LEU A 31 -18.38 -17.32 -17.76
CA LEU A 31 -18.31 -17.36 -16.30
C LEU A 31 -19.33 -18.36 -15.72
N GLU A 32 -20.58 -18.36 -16.20
CA GLU A 32 -21.62 -19.29 -15.77
C GLU A 32 -21.24 -20.76 -16.08
N ARG A 33 -20.65 -21.02 -17.26
CA ARG A 33 -20.15 -22.35 -17.64
C ARG A 33 -19.03 -22.85 -16.72
N MET A 34 -18.20 -21.96 -16.18
CA MET A 34 -17.15 -22.34 -15.21
C MET A 34 -17.73 -22.88 -13.90
N GLY A 35 -18.99 -22.59 -13.59
CA GLY A 35 -19.69 -23.17 -12.44
C GLY A 35 -19.83 -24.70 -12.52
N LYS A 36 -19.63 -25.31 -13.68
CA LYS A 36 -19.65 -26.78 -13.86
C LYS A 36 -18.31 -27.46 -13.59
N VAL A 37 -17.25 -26.69 -13.32
CA VAL A 37 -15.92 -27.24 -13.06
C VAL A 37 -15.82 -27.68 -11.61
N SER A 38 -15.55 -28.97 -11.40
CA SER A 38 -15.42 -29.57 -10.07
C SER A 38 -14.00 -29.43 -9.49
N ASP A 39 -12.98 -29.39 -10.35
CA ASP A 39 -11.60 -29.20 -9.89
C ASP A 39 -11.30 -27.73 -9.55
N SER A 40 -10.74 -27.51 -8.37
CA SER A 40 -10.47 -26.17 -7.83
C SER A 40 -9.33 -25.47 -8.58
N GLU A 41 -8.29 -26.21 -8.96
CA GLU A 41 -7.15 -25.62 -9.68
C GLU A 41 -7.53 -25.29 -11.13
N GLU A 42 -8.28 -26.18 -11.79
CA GLU A 42 -8.86 -25.91 -13.11
C GLU A 42 -9.79 -24.68 -13.09
N LEU A 43 -10.65 -24.57 -12.07
CA LEU A 43 -11.53 -23.41 -11.91
C LEU A 43 -10.72 -22.11 -11.76
N ARG A 44 -9.64 -22.12 -10.98
CA ARG A 44 -8.76 -20.94 -10.83
C ARG A 44 -8.07 -20.58 -12.14
N ALA A 45 -7.54 -21.55 -12.87
CA ALA A 45 -6.90 -21.30 -14.16
C ALA A 45 -7.89 -20.69 -15.17
N LYS A 46 -9.13 -21.19 -15.19
CA LYS A 46 -10.22 -20.65 -16.03
C LYS A 46 -10.63 -19.24 -15.61
N LEU A 47 -10.78 -18.99 -14.31
CA LEU A 47 -11.06 -17.66 -13.77
C LEU A 47 -9.94 -16.65 -14.11
N ALA A 48 -8.68 -17.05 -13.99
CA ALA A 48 -7.55 -16.18 -14.33
C ALA A 48 -7.59 -15.77 -15.82
N ARG A 49 -7.78 -16.73 -16.72
CA ARG A 49 -7.93 -16.46 -18.17
C ARG A 49 -9.15 -15.58 -18.47
N TRP A 50 -10.25 -15.79 -17.75
CA TRP A 50 -11.44 -14.96 -17.88
C TRP A 50 -11.18 -13.51 -17.45
N PHE A 51 -10.47 -13.30 -16.34
CA PHE A 51 -10.05 -11.97 -15.91
C PHE A 51 -9.12 -11.28 -16.92
N ASP A 52 -8.21 -12.02 -17.53
CA ASP A 52 -7.36 -11.48 -18.59
C ASP A 52 -8.21 -10.98 -19.77
N LYS A 53 -9.22 -11.75 -20.22
CA LYS A 53 -10.16 -11.30 -21.27
C LYS A 53 -10.95 -10.05 -20.87
N VAL A 54 -11.46 -10.01 -19.63
CA VAL A 54 -12.19 -8.84 -19.11
C VAL A 54 -11.28 -7.62 -19.06
N ARG A 55 -10.04 -7.78 -18.59
CA ARG A 55 -9.03 -6.73 -18.58
C ARG A 55 -8.77 -6.22 -19.99
N ASP A 56 -8.47 -7.11 -20.91
CA ASP A 56 -8.06 -6.73 -22.25
C ASP A 56 -9.22 -6.11 -23.05
N ARG A 57 -10.48 -6.46 -22.74
CA ARG A 57 -11.66 -5.89 -23.41
C ARG A 57 -12.16 -4.59 -22.78
N PHE A 58 -12.18 -4.48 -21.45
CA PHE A 58 -12.83 -3.38 -20.74
C PHE A 58 -11.89 -2.50 -19.91
N TRP A 59 -10.73 -3.01 -19.50
CA TRP A 59 -9.69 -2.22 -18.84
C TRP A 59 -8.64 -1.72 -19.83
N GLN A 60 -9.11 -1.21 -20.97
CA GLN A 60 -8.27 -0.40 -21.84
C GLN A 60 -8.16 1.03 -21.27
N PRO A 61 -7.00 1.69 -21.41
CA PRO A 61 -6.89 3.10 -21.09
C PRO A 61 -7.96 3.87 -21.86
N LEU A 62 -8.76 4.67 -21.17
CA LEU A 62 -9.68 5.60 -21.83
C LEU A 62 -8.85 6.60 -22.64
N THR A 63 -8.82 6.44 -23.96
CA THR A 63 -8.11 7.32 -24.90
C THR A 63 -9.08 7.93 -25.91
N GLY A 64 -8.74 9.09 -26.48
CA GLY A 64 -9.53 9.70 -27.55
C GLY A 64 -10.94 10.14 -27.15
N ALA A 65 -11.92 9.90 -28.02
CA ALA A 65 -13.30 10.37 -27.87
C ALA A 65 -14.04 9.84 -26.60
N PRO A 66 -13.92 8.56 -26.20
CA PRO A 66 -14.49 8.09 -24.93
C PRO A 66 -13.95 8.82 -23.70
N ARG A 67 -12.66 9.16 -23.68
CA ARG A 67 -12.06 9.98 -22.62
C ARG A 67 -12.65 11.39 -22.64
N ALA A 68 -12.76 11.99 -23.83
CA ALA A 68 -13.34 13.33 -23.99
C ALA A 68 -14.80 13.38 -23.53
N LEU A 69 -15.61 12.36 -23.85
CA LEU A 69 -17.01 12.24 -23.41
C LEU A 69 -17.13 12.05 -21.90
N LEU A 70 -16.29 11.21 -21.29
CA LEU A 70 -16.28 11.05 -19.83
C LEU A 70 -15.91 12.35 -19.12
N LEU A 71 -14.91 13.08 -19.65
CA LEU A 71 -14.51 14.38 -19.12
C LEU A 71 -15.62 15.43 -19.31
N ALA A 72 -16.28 15.45 -20.46
CA ALA A 72 -17.37 16.38 -20.77
C ALA A 72 -18.65 16.10 -19.97
N ALA A 73 -18.95 14.83 -19.67
CA ALA A 73 -20.09 14.43 -18.84
C ALA A 73 -19.83 14.61 -17.34
N SER A 74 -18.60 14.91 -16.94
CA SER A 74 -18.26 15.16 -15.54
C SER A 74 -18.34 16.65 -15.23
N PRO A 75 -19.03 17.07 -14.16
CA PRO A 75 -19.08 18.48 -13.76
C PRO A 75 -17.73 19.01 -13.26
N CYS A 76 -16.74 18.14 -13.01
CA CYS A 76 -15.37 18.52 -12.64
C CYS A 76 -14.37 17.47 -13.18
N PRO A 77 -14.01 17.54 -14.47
CA PRO A 77 -13.20 16.54 -15.14
C PRO A 77 -11.83 16.33 -14.47
N ASP A 78 -11.18 17.41 -14.01
CA ASP A 78 -9.85 17.35 -13.37
C ASP A 78 -9.89 16.67 -11.99
N VAL A 79 -10.93 16.94 -11.21
CA VAL A 79 -11.10 16.34 -9.88
C VAL A 79 -11.45 14.86 -10.00
N LEU A 80 -12.30 14.50 -10.97
CA LEU A 80 -12.64 13.11 -11.25
C LEU A 80 -11.42 12.35 -11.76
N LEU A 81 -10.69 12.91 -12.72
CA LEU A 81 -9.48 12.30 -13.28
C LEU A 81 -8.40 12.10 -12.21
N ALA A 82 -8.14 13.10 -11.37
CA ALA A 82 -7.20 12.99 -10.27
C ALA A 82 -7.62 11.94 -9.23
N ARG A 83 -8.93 11.84 -8.92
CA ARG A 83 -9.46 10.80 -8.02
C ARG A 83 -9.37 9.39 -8.62
N VAL A 84 -9.71 9.24 -9.89
CA VAL A 84 -9.65 7.96 -10.63
C VAL A 84 -8.19 7.52 -10.75
N GLN A 85 -7.28 8.41 -11.13
CA GLN A 85 -5.84 8.12 -11.18
C GLN A 85 -5.29 7.74 -9.80
N ARG A 86 -5.65 8.45 -8.73
CA ARG A 86 -5.25 8.11 -7.36
C ARG A 86 -5.80 6.76 -6.90
N ARG A 87 -7.00 6.37 -7.34
CA ARG A 87 -7.61 5.08 -7.01
C ARG A 87 -7.02 3.92 -7.83
N LEU A 88 -6.71 4.16 -9.11
CA LEU A 88 -6.18 3.14 -10.01
C LEU A 88 -4.66 2.94 -9.88
N LEU A 89 -3.91 4.00 -9.61
CA LEU A 89 -2.44 3.96 -9.47
C LEU A 89 -1.99 3.84 -8.01
N GLY A 90 -2.91 3.97 -7.05
CA GLY A 90 -2.60 4.10 -5.64
C GLY A 90 -2.08 5.50 -5.28
N PRO A 91 -1.74 5.75 -4.00
CA PRO A 91 -1.01 6.96 -3.63
C PRO A 91 0.30 7.03 -4.42
N SER A 92 0.72 8.23 -4.81
CA SER A 92 2.06 8.38 -5.38
C SER A 92 3.08 7.83 -4.39
N PHE A 93 4.20 7.31 -4.90
CA PHE A 93 5.23 6.78 -4.02
C PHE A 93 5.66 7.81 -2.96
N GLU A 94 5.74 9.09 -3.34
CA GLU A 94 6.05 10.20 -2.43
C GLU A 94 4.96 10.42 -1.37
N ASP A 95 3.69 10.39 -1.76
CA ASP A 95 2.56 10.48 -0.81
C ASP A 95 2.58 9.32 0.19
N LEU A 96 2.89 8.11 -0.27
CA LEU A 96 3.04 6.94 0.59
C LEU A 96 4.17 7.14 1.61
N LEU A 97 5.33 7.65 1.17
CA LEU A 97 6.44 7.93 2.07
C LEU A 97 6.13 9.05 3.05
N LEU A 98 5.41 10.09 2.61
CA LEU A 98 4.96 11.18 3.47
C LEU A 98 3.96 10.67 4.52
N THR A 99 3.03 9.80 4.11
CA THR A 99 2.07 9.12 5.00
C THR A 99 2.79 8.34 6.10
N LEU A 100 3.79 7.53 5.74
CA LEU A 100 4.63 6.79 6.70
C LEU A 100 5.49 7.73 7.56
N ALA A 101 5.99 8.84 7.01
CA ALA A 101 6.77 9.82 7.77
C ALA A 101 5.91 10.54 8.82
N LEU A 102 4.72 11.00 8.43
CA LEU A 102 3.76 11.70 9.29
C LEU A 102 2.99 10.75 10.21
N GLY A 103 3.04 9.44 9.93
CA GLY A 103 2.30 8.43 10.69
C GLY A 103 0.80 8.64 10.63
N ARG A 104 0.33 9.22 9.52
CA ARG A 104 -1.08 9.42 9.21
C ARG A 104 -1.54 8.16 8.51
N GLU A 105 -2.16 7.24 9.22
CA GLU A 105 -2.64 6.02 8.59
C GLU A 105 -3.98 6.26 7.84
N PRO A 106 -4.24 5.56 6.73
CA PRO A 106 -5.54 5.62 6.04
C PRO A 106 -6.71 5.21 6.95
N SER A 107 -6.41 4.39 7.95
CA SER A 107 -7.32 3.80 8.94
C SER A 107 -7.88 4.80 9.95
N GLY A 108 -7.43 6.07 9.93
CA GLY A 108 -7.87 7.14 10.83
C GLY A 108 -6.81 7.54 11.87
N PRO A 109 -7.16 8.48 12.77
CA PRO A 109 -6.27 8.95 13.85
C PRO A 109 -6.12 7.86 14.93
N GLY A 110 -5.31 6.85 14.62
CA GLY A 110 -5.02 5.70 15.46
C GLY A 110 -3.54 5.57 15.81
N ARG A 111 -3.23 4.50 16.56
CA ARG A 111 -1.84 4.12 16.89
C ARG A 111 -1.07 3.82 15.59
N PRO A 112 0.15 4.34 15.40
CA PRO A 112 0.89 4.13 14.16
C PRO A 112 1.15 2.63 13.92
N GLU A 113 0.96 2.19 12.67
CA GLU A 113 1.18 0.79 12.32
C GLU A 113 2.66 0.40 12.43
N ASP A 114 2.92 -0.90 12.58
CA ASP A 114 4.29 -1.42 12.70
C ASP A 114 5.18 -1.02 11.51
N THR A 115 4.61 -0.94 10.31
CA THR A 115 5.29 -0.50 9.08
C THR A 115 5.76 0.95 9.19
N THR A 116 4.90 1.84 9.71
CA THR A 116 5.20 3.26 9.95
C THR A 116 6.29 3.43 11.00
N ILE A 117 6.22 2.66 12.09
CA ILE A 117 7.26 2.69 13.14
C ILE A 117 8.59 2.22 12.56
N ALA A 118 8.60 1.07 11.88
CA ALA A 118 9.80 0.55 11.24
C ALA A 118 10.36 1.53 10.20
N PHE A 119 9.50 2.21 9.42
CA PHE A 119 9.91 3.23 8.47
C PHE A 119 10.64 4.38 9.15
N ARG A 120 10.08 4.93 10.23
CA ARG A 120 10.65 6.06 10.98
C ARG A 120 11.97 5.70 11.65
N LEU A 121 12.05 4.52 12.27
CA LEU A 121 13.30 3.99 12.85
C LEU A 121 14.36 3.76 11.76
N PHE A 122 13.93 3.21 10.62
CA PHE A 122 14.82 3.04 9.48
C PHE A 122 15.32 4.38 8.97
N GLN A 123 14.47 5.38 8.78
CA GLN A 123 14.89 6.69 8.28
C GLN A 123 15.78 7.46 9.27
N SER A 124 15.48 7.41 10.57
CA SER A 124 16.24 8.07 11.64
C SER A 124 17.61 7.45 11.92
N SER A 125 17.82 6.17 11.59
CA SER A 125 19.14 5.54 11.73
C SER A 125 20.24 6.26 10.93
N TYR A 126 21.47 6.27 11.43
CA TYR A 126 22.56 6.95 10.73
C TYR A 126 23.04 6.16 9.50
N GLY A 127 23.38 6.88 8.43
CA GLY A 127 23.98 6.32 7.22
C GLY A 127 22.99 5.63 6.25
N ARG A 128 23.55 5.18 5.11
CA ARG A 128 22.79 4.55 4.02
C ARG A 128 22.50 3.06 4.27
N ARG A 129 23.27 2.41 5.14
CA ARG A 129 23.15 0.98 5.46
C ARG A 129 22.97 0.84 6.96
N VAL A 130 22.05 -0.03 7.36
CA VAL A 130 21.64 -0.20 8.75
C VAL A 130 21.62 -1.69 9.07
N GLU A 131 22.06 -2.04 10.26
CA GLU A 131 22.00 -3.42 10.73
C GLU A 131 20.58 -3.76 11.20
N VAL A 132 20.10 -4.93 10.80
CA VAL A 132 18.75 -5.39 11.15
C VAL A 132 18.62 -5.58 12.67
N ALA A 133 19.69 -6.01 13.35
CA ALA A 133 19.71 -6.14 14.80
C ALA A 133 19.48 -4.79 15.53
N THR A 134 20.08 -3.70 15.04
CA THR A 134 19.86 -2.35 15.58
C THR A 134 18.41 -1.90 15.40
N LEU A 135 17.85 -2.12 14.21
CA LEU A 135 16.44 -1.79 13.93
C LEU A 135 15.49 -2.61 14.80
N TRP A 136 15.79 -3.90 14.99
CA TRP A 136 15.01 -4.79 15.85
C TRP A 136 15.01 -4.32 17.31
N LYS A 137 16.17 -3.92 17.85
CA LYS A 137 16.27 -3.38 19.20
C LYS A 137 15.40 -2.13 19.37
N ALA A 138 15.56 -1.16 18.47
CA ALA A 138 14.78 0.08 18.51
C ALA A 138 13.28 -0.18 18.30
N PHE A 139 12.93 -1.14 17.43
CA PHE A 139 11.53 -1.54 17.24
C PHE A 139 10.95 -2.14 18.52
N ASN A 140 11.68 -2.98 19.25
CA ASN A 140 11.17 -3.49 20.53
C ASN A 140 10.92 -2.41 21.57
N GLU A 141 11.73 -1.36 21.59
CA GLU A 141 11.60 -0.23 22.53
C GLU A 141 10.39 0.67 22.19
N HIS A 142 10.18 0.95 20.89
CA HIS A 142 9.16 1.90 20.44
C HIS A 142 7.86 1.24 19.97
N ALA A 143 7.87 -0.06 19.66
CA ALA A 143 6.69 -0.71 19.12
C ALA A 143 5.63 -0.86 20.22
N PRO A 144 4.38 -0.51 19.89
CA PRO A 144 3.27 -0.63 20.75
C PRO A 144 3.02 -2.07 21.19
N SER A 145 2.72 -2.33 22.47
CA SER A 145 2.24 -3.64 22.90
C SER A 145 0.96 -4.00 22.15
N GLY A 146 0.99 -5.13 21.45
CA GLY A 146 -0.13 -5.66 20.67
C GLY A 146 -1.04 -6.56 21.52
N PRO A 147 -2.24 -6.87 21.01
CA PRO A 147 -3.10 -7.88 21.62
C PRO A 147 -2.37 -9.24 21.66
N GLY A 148 -2.40 -9.90 22.81
CA GLY A 148 -1.70 -11.18 23.03
C GLY A 148 -0.25 -11.07 23.53
N GLU A 149 0.31 -9.86 23.70
CA GLU A 149 1.65 -9.67 24.27
C GLU A 149 1.68 -9.60 25.81
N ALA A 150 0.55 -9.91 26.46
CA ALA A 150 0.43 -10.01 27.92
C ALA A 150 1.34 -11.12 28.47
N ASP A 151 1.39 -12.26 27.77
CA ASP A 151 2.30 -13.35 28.09
C ASP A 151 3.74 -13.01 27.69
N ALA A 152 4.64 -12.95 28.68
CA ALA A 152 6.05 -12.64 28.49
C ALA A 152 6.75 -13.66 27.57
N SER A 153 6.29 -14.91 27.55
CA SER A 153 6.89 -15.99 26.74
C SER A 153 6.58 -15.80 25.24
N LEU A 154 5.38 -15.34 24.90
CA LEU A 154 4.92 -15.14 23.52
C LEU A 154 5.28 -13.76 22.96
N ARG A 155 5.49 -12.76 23.84
CA ARG A 155 5.77 -11.37 23.46
C ARG A 155 6.92 -11.25 22.46
N THR A 156 8.04 -11.92 22.71
CA THR A 156 9.22 -11.83 21.85
C THR A 156 8.94 -12.42 20.46
N ALA A 157 8.26 -13.56 20.39
CA ALA A 157 7.94 -14.22 19.11
C ALA A 157 6.95 -13.38 18.28
N LEU A 158 5.90 -12.84 18.94
CA LEU A 158 4.92 -11.97 18.30
C LEU A 158 5.54 -10.68 17.78
N ARG A 159 6.38 -10.01 18.57
CA ARG A 159 7.10 -8.81 18.13
C ARG A 159 8.05 -9.09 16.98
N ARG A 160 8.77 -10.23 17.01
CA ARG A 160 9.65 -10.63 15.89
C ARG A 160 8.85 -10.80 14.61
N ARG A 161 7.68 -11.43 14.68
CA ARG A 161 6.78 -11.57 13.54
C ARG A 161 6.30 -10.22 13.02
N ARG A 162 5.84 -9.33 13.91
CA ARG A 162 5.40 -7.96 13.56
C ARG A 162 6.49 -7.15 12.89
N PHE A 163 7.69 -7.13 13.46
CA PHE A 163 8.87 -6.50 12.88
C PHE A 163 9.22 -7.09 11.50
N GLY A 164 9.21 -8.42 11.37
CA GLY A 164 9.44 -9.10 10.10
C GLY A 164 8.43 -8.70 9.02
N CYS A 165 7.15 -8.64 9.36
CA CYS A 165 6.10 -8.15 8.46
C CYS A 165 6.32 -6.69 8.05
N ALA A 166 6.63 -5.80 9.00
CA ALA A 166 6.92 -4.40 8.72
C ALA A 166 8.12 -4.23 7.76
N MET A 167 9.21 -4.98 7.99
CA MET A 167 10.38 -4.97 7.11
C MET A 167 10.07 -5.52 5.71
N ALA A 168 9.24 -6.58 5.62
CA ALA A 168 8.80 -7.10 4.33
C ALA A 168 7.93 -6.07 3.57
N SER A 169 7.00 -5.40 4.25
CA SER A 169 6.19 -4.34 3.66
C SER A 169 7.05 -3.21 3.09
N LEU A 170 8.03 -2.73 3.88
CA LEU A 170 8.99 -1.70 3.44
C LEU A 170 9.83 -2.15 2.24
N ASN A 171 10.12 -3.44 2.11
CA ASN A 171 10.81 -3.98 0.94
C ASN A 171 9.91 -4.00 -0.30
N LEU A 172 8.66 -4.44 -0.14
CA LEU A 172 7.67 -4.51 -1.22
C LEU A 172 7.37 -3.14 -1.81
N ILE A 173 7.24 -2.11 -0.97
CA ILE A 173 7.07 -0.72 -1.45
C ILE A 173 8.38 -0.10 -1.95
N GLY A 174 9.49 -0.83 -1.94
CA GLY A 174 10.75 -0.38 -2.52
C GLY A 174 11.50 0.65 -1.68
N VAL A 175 11.26 0.76 -0.37
CA VAL A 175 11.99 1.68 0.52
C VAL A 175 13.33 1.10 0.98
N LEU A 176 13.36 -0.20 1.26
CA LEU A 176 14.55 -0.90 1.72
C LEU A 176 15.00 -1.98 0.73
N MET A 177 16.31 -2.18 0.65
CA MET A 177 16.94 -3.26 -0.12
C MET A 177 17.75 -4.14 0.84
N PRO A 178 17.47 -5.45 0.94
CA PRO A 178 18.32 -6.39 1.66
C PRO A 178 19.71 -6.38 1.05
N LYS A 179 20.74 -6.34 1.89
CA LYS A 179 22.13 -6.49 1.46
C LYS A 179 22.76 -7.63 2.23
N THR A 180 23.11 -8.67 1.48
CA THR A 180 24.00 -9.74 1.94
C THR A 180 25.40 -9.37 1.50
N GLY A 181 26.35 -9.36 2.45
CA GLY A 181 27.76 -9.18 2.14
C GLY A 181 28.55 -8.46 3.24
N PRO A 182 29.84 -8.76 3.36
CA PRO A 182 30.76 -8.03 4.23
C PRO A 182 30.93 -6.60 3.69
N CYS A 183 30.93 -5.59 4.56
CA CYS A 183 31.12 -4.19 4.16
C CYS A 183 32.20 -3.53 4.99
N GLY A 184 33.34 -3.25 4.35
CA GLY A 184 34.32 -2.26 4.81
C GLY A 184 35.38 -2.78 5.78
N ARG A 185 36.55 -2.13 5.71
CA ARG A 185 37.79 -2.43 6.43
C ARG A 185 37.57 -2.41 7.95
N GLY A 186 37.23 -3.54 8.55
CA GLY A 186 37.05 -3.60 10.00
C GLY A 186 36.49 -4.94 10.48
N GLY A 187 37.38 -5.90 10.69
CA GLY A 187 37.12 -7.09 11.51
C GLY A 187 36.36 -8.23 10.80
N ARG A 188 36.82 -9.45 11.04
CA ARG A 188 36.26 -10.73 10.54
C ARG A 188 34.88 -11.10 11.14
N ASP A 189 34.31 -10.24 11.99
CA ASP A 189 33.18 -10.60 12.87
C ASP A 189 31.84 -9.89 12.59
N ALA A 190 31.74 -9.00 11.60
CA ALA A 190 30.47 -8.34 11.28
C ALA A 190 29.53 -9.20 10.40
N ARG A 191 29.22 -10.44 10.82
CA ARG A 191 28.23 -11.32 10.17
C ARG A 191 26.81 -10.97 10.61
N GLY A 192 26.34 -9.78 10.25
CA GLY A 192 24.98 -9.32 10.52
C GLY A 192 24.19 -9.05 9.24
N TRP A 193 22.89 -9.36 9.23
CA TRP A 193 22.00 -8.93 8.14
C TRP A 193 21.91 -7.40 8.13
N ARG A 194 22.10 -6.81 6.95
CA ARG A 194 21.98 -5.36 6.75
C ARG A 194 20.94 -5.02 5.70
N VAL A 195 20.36 -3.85 5.85
CA VAL A 195 19.42 -3.26 4.90
C VAL A 195 19.95 -1.91 4.42
N GLN A 196 19.72 -1.60 3.16
CA GLN A 196 20.13 -0.35 2.54
C GLN A 196 18.93 0.53 2.25
N LYS A 197 19.04 1.80 2.65
CA LYS A 197 18.08 2.86 2.30
C LYS A 197 18.17 3.12 0.80
N ARG A 198 17.07 2.90 0.07
CA ARG A 198 16.97 3.31 -1.33
C ARG A 198 16.85 4.83 -1.43
N PHE A 199 16.14 5.44 -0.49
CA PHE A 199 15.92 6.88 -0.39
C PHE A 199 16.55 7.42 0.90
N PHE A 200 17.81 7.85 0.81
CA PHE A 200 18.56 8.48 1.91
C PHE A 200 18.79 9.96 1.59
N GLY A 201 18.53 10.85 2.55
CA GLY A 201 18.85 12.27 2.45
C GLY A 201 18.02 13.12 1.47
N ARG A 202 17.10 12.52 0.68
CA ARG A 202 16.29 13.23 -0.33
C ARG A 202 14.90 13.68 0.17
N LEU A 203 14.16 12.83 0.89
CA LEU A 203 12.82 13.19 1.40
C LEU A 203 12.83 14.34 2.40
N TRP A 204 13.91 14.50 3.16
CA TRP A 204 14.03 15.57 4.16
C TRP A 204 14.47 16.92 3.60
N ARG A 205 14.93 16.99 2.34
CA ARG A 205 15.31 18.26 1.71
C ARG A 205 14.14 19.00 1.07
N GLY A 206 13.04 18.30 0.74
CA GLY A 206 11.82 18.94 0.20
C GLY A 206 10.80 19.39 1.26
N ALA A 207 10.89 18.88 2.50
CA ALA A 207 9.94 19.21 3.56
C ALA A 207 10.26 20.53 4.29
N ARG A 208 11.48 21.07 4.15
CA ARG A 208 11.88 22.29 4.86
C ARG A 208 11.37 23.58 4.24
N ASP A 209 11.22 23.65 2.91
CA ASP A 209 11.12 24.95 2.22
C ASP A 209 9.69 25.29 1.72
N GLY A 210 8.64 24.69 2.29
CA GLY A 210 7.27 25.09 1.93
C GLY A 210 6.14 24.17 2.42
N TRP A 211 6.46 23.08 3.12
CA TRP A 211 5.45 22.19 3.66
C TRP A 211 4.73 22.81 4.87
N HIS A 212 5.49 23.42 5.79
CA HIS A 212 4.93 24.14 6.94
C HIS A 212 4.07 25.33 6.53
N GLU A 213 4.46 26.05 5.48
CA GLU A 213 3.74 27.23 4.98
C GLU A 213 2.41 26.83 4.32
N LYS A 214 2.41 25.76 3.51
CA LYS A 214 1.18 25.23 2.89
C LYS A 214 0.22 24.56 3.88
N GLU A 215 0.73 23.88 4.92
CA GLU A 215 -0.14 23.35 5.99
C GLU A 215 -0.68 24.46 6.88
N ALA A 216 0.12 25.48 7.23
CA ALA A 216 -0.34 26.65 7.97
C ALA A 216 -1.42 27.42 7.21
N GLN A 217 -1.25 27.59 5.89
CA GLN A 217 -2.23 28.27 5.05
C GLN A 217 -3.55 27.50 4.92
N ARG A 218 -3.49 26.18 4.76
CA ARG A 218 -4.70 25.34 4.75
C ARG A 218 -5.42 25.29 6.09
N ALA A 219 -4.67 25.30 7.20
CA ALA A 219 -5.25 25.37 8.54
C ALA A 219 -5.93 26.73 8.79
N ALA A 220 -5.32 27.83 8.32
CA ALA A 220 -5.89 29.16 8.39
C ALA A 220 -7.16 29.31 7.53
N GLU A 221 -7.15 28.77 6.31
CA GLU A 221 -8.33 28.74 5.42
C GLU A 221 -9.47 27.91 6.01
N ALA A 222 -9.18 26.77 6.62
CA ALA A 222 -10.19 25.93 7.28
C ALA A 222 -10.78 26.61 8.52
N ALA A 223 -9.96 27.30 9.32
CA ALA A 223 -10.43 28.07 10.46
C ALA A 223 -11.30 29.26 10.03
N ALA A 224 -10.91 29.98 8.97
CA ALA A 224 -11.70 31.07 8.41
C ALA A 224 -13.05 30.58 7.85
N ALA A 225 -13.07 29.45 7.14
CA ALA A 225 -14.30 28.86 6.63
C ALA A 225 -15.23 28.40 7.76
N ALA A 226 -14.68 27.82 8.84
CA ALA A 226 -15.46 27.43 10.02
C ALA A 226 -16.07 28.64 10.72
N MET A 227 -15.32 29.73 10.87
CA MET A 227 -15.85 30.98 11.47
C MET A 227 -16.91 31.64 10.58
N ALA A 228 -16.76 31.62 9.26
CA ALA A 228 -17.76 32.13 8.33
C ALA A 228 -19.05 31.30 8.29
N SER A 229 -18.97 30.00 8.59
CA SER A 229 -20.15 29.12 8.68
C SER A 229 -20.89 29.20 10.02
N ALA A 230 -20.30 29.85 11.02
CA ALA A 230 -20.85 30.00 12.36
C ALA A 230 -21.46 31.40 12.63
N ALA A 231 -21.40 32.31 11.65
CA ALA A 231 -22.02 33.63 11.66
C ALA A 231 -23.29 33.63 10.80
#